data_AF-A0A1X0I808-F1
#
_entry.id   AF-A0A1X0I808-F1
#
_cell.length_a   1.000
_cell.length_b   1.000
_cell.length_c   1.000
_cell.angle_alpha   90.00
_cell.angle_beta   90.00
_cell.angle_gamma   90.00
#
_symmetry.space_group_name_H-M   'P 1'
#
loop_
_entity.id
_entity.type
_entity.pdbx_description
1 polymer ?
#
loop_
_entity_poly.entity_id
_entity_poly.type
_entity_poly.pdbx_seq_one_letter_code
_entity_poly.pdbx_strand_id
1 'polypeptide(L)' 'MVTDNPVLFKVIEQNTNLVNAMQTALPDLLLIEPKDVSNAVLFLISEAGRSFTGSVLKVDAGMGDRR' A
#
# COMPACT_ATOMS: atom_id res chain seq x y z
N MET A 1 13.42 -9.99 9.72
CA MET A 1 12.26 -9.25 9.17
C MET A 1 12.83 -8.08 8.35
N VAL A 2 12.12 -7.47 7.38
CA VAL A 2 12.68 -6.31 6.62
C VAL A 2 13.10 -5.17 7.56
N THR A 3 12.45 -5.08 8.73
CA THR A 3 12.75 -4.17 9.84
C THR A 3 14.10 -4.41 10.53
N ASP A 4 14.79 -5.52 10.24
CA ASP A 4 16.06 -5.87 10.89
C ASP A 4 17.24 -5.85 9.92
N ASN A 5 17.06 -5.27 8.72
CA ASN A 5 18.12 -5.24 7.71
C ASN A 5 19.02 -4.01 7.92
N PRO A 6 20.23 -4.15 8.51
CA PRO A 6 21.12 -3.03 8.77
C PRO A 6 21.61 -2.34 7.49
N VAL A 7 21.60 -3.03 6.35
CA VAL A 7 21.97 -2.44 5.06
C VAL A 7 20.87 -1.51 4.57
N LEU A 8 19.60 -1.86 4.78
CA LEU A 8 18.46 -1.04 4.36
C LEU A 8 18.45 0.32 5.08
N PHE A 9 18.72 0.33 6.38
CA PHE A 9 18.76 1.57 7.16
C PHE A 9 19.85 2.53 6.68
N LYS A 10 21.06 2.03 6.41
CA LYS A 10 22.15 2.85 5.86
C LYS A 10 21.78 3.47 4.51
N VAL A 11 21.09 2.72 3.66
CA VAL A 11 20.65 3.21 2.34
C VAL A 11 19.59 4.31 2.49
N ILE A 12 18.65 4.16 3.43
CA ILE A 12 17.64 5.18 3.73
C ILE A 12 18.28 6.46 4.29
N GLU A 13 19.22 6.34 5.23
CA GLU A 13 19.97 7.47 5.80
C GLU A 13 20.71 8.26 4.72
N GLN A 14 21.31 7.56 3.75
CA GLN A 14 22.07 8.16 2.66
C GLN A 14 21.20 8.75 1.54
N ASN A 15 19.91 8.41 1.49
CA ASN A 15 19.00 8.82 0.42
C ASN A 15 17.67 9.30 1.00
N THR A 16 17.64 10.54 1.49
CA THR A 16 16.48 11.15 2.14
C THR A 16 15.20 11.10 1.27
N ASN A 17 15.35 11.07 -0.05
CA ASN A 17 14.24 10.95 -1.00
C ASN A 17 13.57 9.57 -1.01
N LEU A 18 14.25 8.50 -0.54
CA LEU A 18 13.65 7.16 -0.45
C LEU A 18 12.52 7.10 0.56
N VAL A 19 12.61 7.87 1.66
CA VAL A 19 11.54 7.97 2.64
C VAL A 19 10.26 8.50 1.99
N ASN A 20 10.38 9.54 1.16
CA ASN A 20 9.24 10.11 0.43
C ASN A 20 8.64 9.13 -0.59
N ALA A 21 9.49 8.34 -1.27
CA ALA A 21 9.05 7.33 -2.24
C ALA A 21 8.33 6.13 -1.60
N MET A 22 8.55 5.87 -0.31
CA MET A 22 7.93 4.77 0.43
C MET A 22 6.65 5.19 1.18
N GLN A 23 6.24 6.45 1.13
CA GLN A 23 5.04 6.92 1.81
C GLN A 23 3.77 6.64 0.97
N THR A 24 2.67 6.33 1.65
CA THR A 24 1.32 6.20 1.08
C THR A 24 0.56 7.53 1.04
N ALA A 25 -0.26 7.78 0.02
CA ALA A 25 -0.96 9.06 -0.17
C ALA A 25 -1.92 9.42 0.98
N LEU A 26 -2.45 8.41 1.68
CA LEU A 26 -3.41 8.59 2.76
C LEU A 26 -2.71 9.02 4.07
N PRO A 27 -3.15 10.12 4.72
CA PRO A 27 -2.49 10.65 5.92
C PRO A 27 -2.61 9.71 7.13
N ASP A 28 -3.76 9.04 7.29
CA ASP A 28 -4.06 8.20 8.45
C ASP A 28 -3.77 6.70 8.20
N LEU A 29 -3.34 6.34 6.99
CA LEU A 29 -3.07 4.96 6.59
C LEU A 29 -1.69 4.87 5.92
N LEU A 30 -0.65 4.93 6.75
CA LEU A 30 0.77 4.96 6.35
C LEU A 30 1.26 3.64 5.74
N LEU A 31 0.60 2.53 6.07
CA LEU A 31 0.91 1.21 5.54
C LEU A 31 -0.38 0.39 5.53
N ILE A 32 -0.64 -0.30 4.43
CA ILE A 32 -1.74 -1.25 4.37
C ILE A 32 -1.44 -2.48 5.24
N GLU A 33 -2.47 -3.05 5.81
CA GLU A 33 -2.41 -4.30 6.55
C GLU A 33 -3.06 -5.44 5.73
N PRO A 34 -2.74 -6.71 6.02
CA PRO A 34 -3.37 -7.84 5.32
C PRO A 34 -4.91 -7.80 5.34
N LYS A 35 -5.51 -7.28 6.42
CA LYS A 35 -6.97 -7.11 6.56
C LYS A 35 -7.56 -6.19 5.50
N ASP A 36 -6.82 -5.18 5.03
CA ASP A 36 -7.33 -4.22 4.05
C ASP A 36 -7.52 -4.90 2.68
N VAL A 37 -6.56 -5.75 2.31
CA VAL A 37 -6.66 -6.59 1.11
C VAL A 37 -7.80 -7.60 1.25
N SER A 38 -7.90 -8.29 2.40
CA SER A 38 -8.99 -9.24 2.64
C SER A 38 -10.36 -8.59 2.58
N ASN A 39 -10.53 -7.40 3.15
CA ASN A 39 -11.79 -6.66 3.10
C ASN A 39 -12.17 -6.23 1.67
N ALA A 40 -11.20 -5.80 0.87
CA ALA A 40 -11.44 -5.50 -0.54
C ALA A 40 -11.88 -6.74 -1.32
N VAL A 41 -11.28 -7.90 -1.06
CA VAL A 41 -11.71 -9.17 -1.66
C VAL A 41 -13.12 -9.53 -1.23
N LEU A 42 -13.43 -9.43 0.08
CA LEU A 42 -14.77 -9.68 0.61
C LEU A 42 -15.83 -8.79 -0.05
N PHE A 43 -15.52 -7.51 -0.28
CA PHE A 43 -16.38 -6.60 -1.03
C PHE A 43 -16.61 -7.08 -2.46
N LEU A 44 -15.55 -7.43 -3.20
CA LEU A 44 -15.63 -7.82 -4.61
C LEU A 44 -16.46 -9.10 -4.83
N ILE A 45 -16.40 -10.05 -3.90
CA ILE A 45 -17.19 -11.30 -3.98
C ILE A 45 -18.61 -11.16 -3.42
N SER A 46 -18.97 -10.00 -2.86
CA SER A 46 -20.30 -9.75 -2.30
C SER A 46 -21.30 -9.28 -3.35
N GLU A 47 -22.58 -9.24 -2.97
CA GLU A 47 -23.65 -8.66 -3.79
C GLU A 47 -23.41 -7.18 -4.15
N ALA A 48 -22.69 -6.44 -3.30
CA ALA A 48 -22.31 -5.06 -3.58
C ALA A 48 -21.23 -4.94 -4.68
N GLY A 49 -20.42 -5.99 -4.86
CA GLY A 49 -19.38 -6.08 -5.87
C GLY A 49 -19.89 -6.54 -7.24
N ARG A 50 -21.15 -6.96 -7.37
CA ARG A 50 -21.66 -7.70 -8.56
C ARG A 50 -21.47 -7.02 -9.91
N SER A 51 -21.37 -5.68 -9.95
CA SER A 51 -21.21 -4.91 -11.19
C SER A 51 -19.75 -4.59 -11.53
N PHE A 52 -18.79 -4.96 -10.68
CA PHE A 52 -17.37 -4.72 -10.91
C PHE A 52 -16.79 -5.86 -11.73
N THR A 53 -16.38 -5.56 -12.96
CA THR A 53 -15.77 -6.53 -13.87
C THR A 53 -14.72 -5.85 -14.75
N GLY A 54 -13.72 -6.61 -15.21
CA GLY A 54 -12.64 -6.14 -16.09
C GLY A 54 -11.79 -4.99 -15.51
N SER A 55 -11.94 -4.67 -14.23
CA SER A 55 -11.35 -3.51 -13.57
C SER A 55 -10.34 -3.95 -12.51
N VAL A 56 -9.33 -3.12 -12.27
CA VAL A 56 -8.33 -3.34 -11.21
C VAL A 56 -8.56 -2.35 -10.08
N LEU A 57 -8.83 -2.88 -8.88
CA LEU A 57 -8.91 -2.09 -7.65
C LEU A 57 -7.55 -2.12 -6.94
N LYS A 58 -6.83 -0.99 -6.91
CA LYS A 58 -5.58 -0.86 -6.15
C LYS A 58 -5.91 -0.78 -4.65
N VAL A 59 -5.19 -1.57 -3.85
CA VAL A 59 -5.23 -1.53 -2.38
C VAL A 59 -3.81 -1.25 -1.90
N ASP A 60 -3.35 -0.01 -2.04
CA ASP A 60 -1.97 0.40 -1.81
C ASP A 60 -1.87 1.73 -1.03
N ALA A 61 -2.99 2.19 -0.47
CA ALA A 61 -3.12 3.50 0.17
C ALA A 61 -2.59 4.66 -0.70
N GLY A 62 -2.68 4.53 -2.02
CA GLY A 62 -2.27 5.56 -2.99
C GLY A 62 -0.76 5.64 -3.21
N MET A 63 0.00 4.61 -2.82
CA MET A 63 1.44 4.53 -3.09
C MET A 63 1.76 4.70 -4.59
N GLY A 64 0.96 4.09 -5.47
CA GLY A 64 1.17 4.17 -6.92
C GLY A 64 0.73 5.47 -7.59
N ASP A 65 0.10 6.40 -6.85
CA ASP A 65 -0.52 7.61 -7.41
C ASP A 65 0.13 8.92 -6.91
N ARG A 66 1.12 8.85 -6.01
CA ARG A 66 1.96 10.01 -5.67
C ARG A 66 2.84 10.40 -6.87
N ARG A 67 2.70 11.64 -7.33
CA ARG A 67 3.53 12.28 -8.36
C ARG A 67 4.66 13.07 -7.72
#